data_AF-A0A519JWQ1-F1
#
_entry.id   AF-A0A519JWQ1-F1
#
_cell.length_a   1.000
_cell.length_b   1.000
_cell.length_c   1.000
_cell.angle_alpha   90.00
_cell.angle_beta   90.00
_cell.angle_gamma   90.00
#
_symmetry.space_group_name_H-M   'P 1'
#
loop_
_entity.id
_entity.type
_entity.pdbx_description
1 polymer ?
#
loop_
_entity_poly.entity_id
_entity_poly.type
_entity_poly.pdbx_seq_one_letter_code
_entity_poly.pdbx_strand_id
1 'polypeptide(L)'
;MPAPRAPDPVTDAVHDARRIPLPRPGRGASKRRRDEILRVDHAGEYAAVHIYRAQQAVFAGRKGKTVIAADMEEMGRQEQVHLDRFNALLNAEGVRPTVMTPIWRLAALTLGAGTALISEKAAHACTEAVEA
;
A
#
# COMPACT_ATOMS: atom_id res chain seq x y z
N MET A 1 -1.64 -44.96 31.71
CA MET A 1 -1.90 -44.12 30.51
C MET A 1 -3.41 -43.97 30.38
N PRO A 2 -4.02 -42.80 30.65
CA PRO A 2 -5.44 -42.63 30.41
C PRO A 2 -5.72 -42.69 28.89
N ALA A 3 -6.80 -43.36 28.50
CA ALA A 3 -7.22 -43.50 27.11
C ALA A 3 -7.54 -42.12 26.48
N PRO A 4 -7.36 -41.94 25.16
CA PRO A 4 -7.72 -40.69 24.50
C PRO A 4 -9.21 -40.43 24.71
N ARG A 5 -9.53 -39.22 25.21
CA ARG A 5 -10.91 -38.79 25.45
C ARG A 5 -11.65 -38.76 24.11
N ALA A 6 -12.85 -39.34 24.07
CA ALA A 6 -13.69 -39.30 22.88
C ALA A 6 -13.96 -37.84 22.47
N PRO A 7 -13.99 -37.54 21.16
CA PRO A 7 -14.28 -36.19 20.67
C PRO A 7 -15.63 -35.72 21.23
N ASP A 8 -15.64 -34.50 21.78
CA ASP A 8 -16.85 -33.89 22.32
C ASP A 8 -17.63 -33.24 21.15
N PRO A 9 -18.80 -33.78 20.79
CA PRO A 9 -19.54 -33.34 19.61
C PRO A 9 -20.00 -31.89 19.70
N VAL A 10 -20.16 -31.35 20.91
CA VAL A 10 -20.56 -29.96 21.11
C VAL A 10 -19.36 -29.05 20.88
N THR A 11 -18.21 -29.39 21.45
CA THR A 11 -16.99 -28.59 21.32
C THR A 11 -16.47 -28.59 19.87
N ASP A 12 -16.62 -29.70 19.15
CA ASP A 12 -16.24 -29.84 17.75
C ASP A 12 -17.20 -29.11 16.79
N ALA A 13 -18.52 -29.19 17.03
CA ALA A 13 -19.50 -28.43 16.25
C ALA A 13 -19.33 -26.92 16.40
N VAL A 14 -18.96 -26.45 17.60
CA VAL A 14 -18.69 -25.03 17.85
C VAL A 14 -17.34 -24.60 17.24
N HIS A 15 -16.36 -25.51 17.09
CA HIS A 15 -15.13 -25.25 16.33
C HIS A 15 -15.36 -25.19 14.82
N ASP A 16 -16.26 -26.02 14.30
CA ASP A 16 -16.61 -26.06 12.88
C ASP A 16 -17.46 -24.83 12.49
N ALA A 17 -18.45 -24.46 13.31
CA ALA A 17 -19.28 -23.28 13.10
C ALA A 17 -18.50 -21.95 13.18
N ARG A 18 -17.33 -21.94 13.83
CA ARG A 18 -16.43 -20.77 13.91
C ARG A 18 -15.44 -20.70 12.74
N ARG A 19 -15.33 -21.74 11.90
CA ARG A 19 -14.62 -21.65 10.63
C ARG A 19 -15.52 -20.97 9.62
N ILE A 20 -15.62 -19.66 9.69
CA ILE A 20 -16.03 -18.89 8.51
C ILE A 20 -15.00 -19.24 7.43
N PRO A 21 -15.38 -19.90 6.32
CA PRO A 21 -14.46 -20.09 5.22
C PRO A 21 -14.23 -18.71 4.65
N LEU A 22 -13.18 -18.03 5.13
CA LEU A 22 -12.72 -16.82 4.48
C LEU A 22 -12.39 -17.23 3.05
N PRO A 23 -12.94 -16.55 2.03
CA PRO A 23 -12.61 -16.83 0.65
C PRO A 23 -11.09 -16.79 0.53
N ARG A 24 -10.46 -17.95 0.33
CA ARG A 24 -9.01 -17.99 0.13
C ARG A 24 -8.74 -17.24 -1.17
N PRO A 25 -7.90 -16.20 -1.18
CA PRO A 25 -7.46 -15.61 -2.43
C PRO A 25 -6.74 -16.71 -3.22
N GLY A 26 -7.33 -17.16 -4.33
CA GLY A 26 -6.70 -18.12 -5.24
C GLY A 26 -7.08 -19.59 -5.04
N ARG A 27 -8.27 -19.95 -5.54
CA ARG A 27 -8.55 -21.00 -6.55
C ARG A 27 -10.05 -20.93 -6.82
N GLY A 28 -10.42 -20.32 -7.95
CA GLY A 28 -11.82 -20.04 -8.32
C GLY A 28 -12.21 -18.55 -8.41
N ALA A 29 -11.27 -17.61 -8.24
CA ALA A 29 -11.55 -16.20 -8.49
C ALA A 29 -11.98 -16.03 -9.95
N SER A 30 -13.20 -15.53 -10.17
CA SER A 30 -13.69 -15.19 -11.51
C SER A 30 -12.71 -14.23 -12.18
N LYS A 31 -12.56 -14.31 -13.50
CA LYS A 31 -11.71 -13.38 -14.28
C LYS A 31 -11.94 -11.93 -13.83
N ARG A 32 -13.20 -11.55 -13.62
CA ARG A 32 -13.61 -10.24 -13.10
C ARG A 32 -12.96 -9.88 -11.76
N ARG A 33 -12.90 -10.80 -10.78
CA ARG A 33 -12.26 -10.55 -9.48
C ARG A 33 -10.75 -10.33 -9.64
N ARG A 34 -10.09 -11.08 -10.53
CA ARG A 34 -8.67 -10.85 -10.84
C ARG A 34 -8.45 -9.49 -11.50
N ASP A 35 -9.31 -9.11 -12.46
CA ASP A 35 -9.26 -7.81 -13.13
C ASP A 35 -9.52 -6.65 -12.13
N GLU A 36 -10.33 -6.86 -11.08
CA GLU A 36 -10.51 -5.90 -9.98
C GLU A 36 -9.24 -5.74 -9.15
N ILE A 37 -8.65 -6.86 -8.69
CA ILE A 37 -7.43 -6.86 -7.88
C ILE A 37 -6.29 -6.19 -8.66
N LEU A 38 -6.09 -6.59 -9.91
CA LEU A 38 -5.01 -6.06 -10.75
C LEU A 38 -5.12 -4.54 -10.97
N ARG A 39 -6.34 -4.00 -11.08
CA ARG A 39 -6.56 -2.55 -11.18
C ARG A 39 -6.29 -1.83 -9.87
N VAL A 40 -6.62 -2.44 -8.73
CA VAL A 40 -6.38 -1.86 -7.39
C VAL A 40 -4.87 -1.84 -7.10
N ASP A 41 -4.18 -2.95 -7.33
CA ASP A 41 -2.74 -3.05 -7.09
C ASP A 41 -1.98 -2.07 -7.99
N HIS A 42 -2.30 -2.03 -9.30
CA HIS A 42 -1.75 -1.04 -10.21
C HIS A 42 -2.00 0.40 -9.75
N ALA A 43 -3.21 0.72 -9.27
CA ALA A 43 -3.52 2.07 -8.78
C ALA A 43 -2.73 2.40 -7.50
N GLY A 44 -2.48 1.42 -6.64
CA GLY A 44 -1.62 1.54 -5.46
C GLY A 44 -0.19 1.90 -5.83
N GLU A 45 0.45 1.11 -6.70
CA GLU A 45 1.82 1.38 -7.16
C GLU A 45 1.92 2.74 -7.87
N TYR A 46 0.92 3.05 -8.70
CA TYR A 46 0.84 4.34 -9.38
C TYR A 46 0.79 5.51 -8.38
N ALA A 47 -0.01 5.39 -7.31
CA ALA A 47 -0.09 6.41 -6.28
C ALA A 47 1.24 6.51 -5.49
N ALA A 48 1.85 5.39 -5.12
CA ALA A 48 3.11 5.35 -4.38
C ALA A 48 4.24 6.08 -5.12
N VAL A 49 4.43 5.79 -6.41
CA VAL A 49 5.39 6.50 -7.27
C VAL A 49 5.17 8.02 -7.24
N HIS A 50 3.92 8.47 -7.26
CA HIS A 50 3.60 9.90 -7.26
C HIS A 50 3.76 10.56 -5.88
N ILE A 51 3.51 9.83 -4.79
CA ILE A 51 3.78 10.31 -3.43
C ILE A 51 5.28 10.56 -3.26
N TYR A 52 6.12 9.56 -3.59
CA TYR A 52 7.58 9.69 -3.45
C TYR A 52 8.15 10.80 -4.31
N ARG A 53 7.69 10.93 -5.57
CA ARG A 53 8.06 12.06 -6.44
C ARG A 53 7.70 13.42 -5.85
N ALA A 54 6.50 13.55 -5.27
CA ALA A 54 6.08 14.80 -4.64
C ALA A 54 6.91 15.12 -3.39
N GLN A 55 7.19 14.11 -2.56
CA GLN A 55 8.03 14.27 -1.37
C GLN A 55 9.48 14.63 -1.74
N GLN A 56 10.07 13.94 -2.72
CA GLN A 56 11.39 14.26 -3.28
C GLN A 56 11.45 15.71 -3.76
N ALA A 57 10.45 16.16 -4.54
CA ALA A 57 10.42 17.53 -5.05
C ALA A 57 10.38 18.57 -3.92
N VAL A 58 9.62 18.32 -2.85
CA VAL A 58 9.59 19.21 -1.67
C VAL A 58 10.93 19.22 -0.94
N PHE A 59 11.54 18.05 -0.70
CA PHE A 59 12.79 17.97 0.06
C PHE A 59 14.01 18.44 -0.73
N ALA A 60 14.05 18.23 -2.06
CA ALA A 60 15.12 18.73 -2.92
C ALA A 60 15.22 20.27 -2.90
N GLY A 61 14.09 20.96 -2.70
CA GLY A 61 14.03 22.41 -2.56
C GLY A 61 14.43 22.96 -1.18
N ARG A 62 14.73 22.10 -0.20
CA ARG A 62 15.03 22.51 1.19
C ARG A 62 16.50 22.33 1.55
N LYS A 63 17.10 23.36 2.14
CA LYS A 63 18.50 23.32 2.61
C LYS A 63 18.65 22.24 3.69
N GLY A 64 19.67 21.39 3.54
CA GLY A 64 19.97 20.31 4.50
C GLY A 64 19.08 19.07 4.40
N LYS A 65 18.23 18.95 3.36
CA LYS A 65 17.33 17.80 3.14
C LYS A 65 17.72 16.93 1.94
N THR A 66 18.94 17.09 1.43
CA THR A 66 19.45 16.36 0.25
C THR A 66 19.47 14.84 0.44
N VAL A 67 19.85 14.35 1.62
CA VAL A 67 19.84 12.91 1.93
C VAL A 67 18.42 12.35 1.88
N ILE A 68 17.47 13.03 2.51
CA ILE A 68 16.06 12.62 2.50
C ILE A 68 15.50 12.63 1.07
N ALA A 69 15.84 13.65 0.27
CA ALA A 69 15.43 13.69 -1.13
C ALA A 69 15.99 12.50 -1.93
N ALA A 70 17.25 12.12 -1.71
CA ALA A 70 17.86 10.95 -2.35
C ALA A 70 17.20 9.64 -1.91
N ASP A 71 16.83 9.51 -0.63
CA ASP A 71 16.11 8.34 -0.13
C ASP A 71 14.73 8.21 -0.79
N MET A 72 13.97 9.31 -0.89
CA MET A 72 12.68 9.31 -1.58
C MET A 72 12.81 8.96 -3.07
N GLU A 73 13.90 9.37 -3.71
CA GLU A 73 14.20 9.02 -5.11
C GLU A 73 14.41 7.52 -5.28
N GLU A 74 15.25 6.91 -4.44
CA GLU A 74 15.54 5.47 -4.52
C GLU A 74 14.28 4.64 -4.20
N MET A 75 13.51 5.03 -3.20
CA MET A 75 12.22 4.39 -2.90
C MET A 75 11.26 4.52 -4.09
N GLY A 76 11.12 5.72 -4.66
CA GLY A 76 10.29 5.95 -5.84
C GLY A 76 10.73 5.12 -7.05
N ARG A 77 12.02 4.85 -7.20
CA ARG A 77 12.57 3.98 -8.26
C ARG A 77 12.18 2.52 -8.05
N GLN A 78 12.16 2.03 -6.81
CA GLN A 78 11.69 0.68 -6.49
C GLN A 78 10.20 0.51 -6.82
N GLU A 79 9.36 1.47 -6.45
CA GLU A 79 7.94 1.44 -6.80
C GLU A 79 7.69 1.58 -8.30
N GLN A 80 8.56 2.27 -9.05
CA GLN A 80 8.46 2.33 -10.50
C GLN A 80 8.64 0.94 -11.14
N VAL A 81 9.53 0.09 -10.59
CA VAL A 81 9.69 -1.30 -11.05
C VAL A 81 8.41 -2.10 -10.78
N HIS A 82 7.77 -1.92 -9.63
CA HIS A 82 6.49 -2.55 -9.32
C HIS A 82 5.40 -2.08 -10.29
N LEU A 83 5.28 -0.77 -10.51
CA LEU A 83 4.32 -0.18 -11.45
C LEU A 83 4.52 -0.72 -12.88
N ASP A 84 5.77 -0.84 -13.34
CA ASP A 84 6.09 -1.39 -14.65
C ASP A 84 5.67 -2.86 -14.76
N ARG A 85 5.87 -3.64 -13.69
CA ARG A 85 5.40 -5.02 -13.62
C ARG A 85 3.89 -5.11 -13.72
N PHE A 86 3.15 -4.27 -13.00
CA PHE A 86 1.68 -4.24 -13.09
C PHE A 86 1.17 -3.73 -14.43
N ASN A 87 1.85 -2.77 -15.06
CA ASN A 87 1.55 -2.34 -16.44
C ASN A 87 1.68 -3.50 -17.43
N ALA A 88 2.76 -4.28 -17.32
CA ALA A 88 2.94 -5.46 -18.16
C ALA A 88 1.84 -6.50 -17.94
N LEU A 89 1.41 -6.71 -16.69
CA LEU A 89 0.31 -7.62 -16.35
C LEU A 89 -1.04 -7.12 -16.87
N LEU A 90 -1.35 -5.83 -16.73
CA LEU A 90 -2.57 -5.22 -17.28
C LEU A 90 -2.66 -5.44 -18.79
N ASN A 91 -1.55 -5.21 -19.49
CA ASN A 91 -1.46 -5.43 -20.94
C ASN A 91 -1.62 -6.90 -21.31
N ALA A 92 -0.94 -7.81 -20.60
CA ALA A 92 -1.00 -9.24 -20.86
C ALA A 92 -2.40 -9.83 -20.64
N GLU A 93 -3.12 -9.37 -19.62
CA GLU A 93 -4.47 -9.85 -19.28
C GLU A 93 -5.60 -9.06 -19.98
N GLY A 94 -5.25 -8.04 -20.78
CA GLY A 94 -6.21 -7.18 -21.47
C GLY A 94 -7.10 -6.34 -20.53
N VAL A 95 -6.57 -6.01 -19.34
CA VAL A 95 -7.28 -5.26 -18.31
C VAL A 95 -6.94 -3.78 -18.44
N ARG A 96 -7.95 -2.93 -18.58
CA ARG A 96 -7.75 -1.48 -18.60
C ARG A 96 -7.43 -0.97 -17.19
N PRO A 97 -6.52 0.00 -17.03
CA PRO A 97 -6.36 0.72 -15.76
C PRO A 97 -7.69 1.32 -15.27
N THR A 98 -7.76 1.66 -13.98
CA THR A 98 -8.95 2.35 -13.45
C THR A 98 -9.15 3.72 -14.11
N VAL A 99 -10.40 4.09 -14.36
CA VAL A 99 -10.77 5.43 -14.89
C VAL A 99 -10.38 6.54 -13.91
N MET A 100 -10.24 6.21 -12.62
CA MET A 100 -9.89 7.16 -11.56
C MET A 100 -8.38 7.45 -11.45
N THR A 101 -7.51 6.84 -12.26
CA THR A 101 -6.07 7.11 -12.25
C THR A 101 -5.68 8.60 -12.20
N PRO A 102 -6.28 9.52 -12.99
CA PRO A 102 -5.97 10.95 -12.87
C PRO A 102 -6.33 11.55 -11.51
N ILE A 103 -7.42 11.10 -10.88
CA ILE A 103 -7.82 11.53 -9.54
C ILE A 103 -6.81 11.02 -8.51
N TRP A 104 -6.43 9.75 -8.61
CA TRP A 104 -5.43 9.15 -7.73
C TRP A 104 -4.07 9.84 -7.84
N ARG A 105 -3.67 10.23 -9.06
CA ARG A 105 -2.47 11.03 -9.28
C ARG A 105 -2.50 12.33 -8.47
N LEU A 106 -3.57 13.08 -8.60
CA LEU A 106 -3.72 14.37 -7.95
C LEU A 106 -3.73 14.22 -6.42
N ALA A 107 -4.47 13.23 -5.91
CA ALA A 107 -4.52 12.90 -4.49
C ALA A 107 -3.13 12.51 -3.95
N ALA A 108 -2.41 11.64 -4.66
CA ALA A 108 -1.05 11.20 -4.32
C ALA A 108 -0.06 12.37 -4.26
N LEU A 109 -0.06 13.23 -5.28
CA LEU A 109 0.79 14.42 -5.31
C LEU A 109 0.47 15.38 -4.17
N THR A 110 -0.81 15.61 -3.91
CA THR A 110 -1.28 16.51 -2.84
C THR A 110 -0.90 15.97 -1.46
N LEU A 111 -1.07 14.67 -1.25
CA LEU A 111 -0.71 14.00 0.00
C LEU A 111 0.81 14.01 0.21
N GLY A 112 1.60 13.65 -0.80
CA GLY A 112 3.06 13.63 -0.72
C GLY A 112 3.63 15.02 -0.46
N ALA A 113 3.18 16.03 -1.21
CA ALA A 113 3.61 17.41 -1.00
C ALA A 113 3.13 17.95 0.36
N GLY A 114 1.86 17.74 0.72
CA GLY A 114 1.30 18.21 1.99
C GLY A 114 2.01 17.63 3.21
N THR A 115 2.26 16.32 3.23
CA THR A 115 2.96 15.65 4.34
C THR A 115 4.42 16.09 4.44
N ALA A 116 5.14 16.22 3.31
CA ALA A 116 6.49 16.74 3.30
C ALA A 116 6.56 18.20 3.76
N LEU A 117 5.57 19.02 3.39
CA LEU A 117 5.48 20.42 3.79
C LEU A 117 5.19 20.61 5.27
N ILE A 118 4.31 19.77 5.85
CA ILE A 118 3.98 19.77 7.27
C ILE A 118 5.19 19.39 8.14
N SER A 119 6.09 18.55 7.63
CA SER A 119 7.26 18.06 8.38
C SER A 119 8.46 19.01 8.38
N GLU A 120 8.29 20.17 9.02
CA GLU A 120 9.38 20.99 9.56
C GLU A 120 9.07 21.53 10.98
N LYS A 121 7.80 21.79 11.30
CA LYS A 121 7.39 22.32 12.63
C LYS A 121 7.21 21.25 13.72
N ALA A 122 6.94 20.00 13.35
CA ALA A 122 6.88 18.89 14.30
C ALA A 122 8.26 18.57 14.92
N ALA A 123 9.35 18.88 14.21
CA ALA A 123 10.71 18.65 14.69
C ALA A 123 11.14 19.64 15.79
N HIS A 124 10.69 20.90 15.75
CA HIS A 124 11.04 21.91 16.77
C HIS A 124 10.10 21.88 17.98
N ALA A 125 8.81 21.55 17.79
CA ALA A 125 7.87 21.42 18.92
C ALA A 125 8.20 20.22 19.83
N CYS A 126 8.85 19.18 19.30
CA CYS A 126 9.24 18.02 20.10
C CYS A 126 10.50 18.28 20.94
N THR A 127 11.34 19.26 20.58
CA THR A 127 12.48 19.68 21.42
C THR A 127 12.03 20.59 22.57
N GLU A 128 11.09 21.53 22.35
CA GLU A 128 10.56 22.34 23.46
C GLU A 128 9.64 21.56 24.42
N ALA A 129 8.90 20.56 23.94
CA ALA A 129 8.04 19.74 24.81
C ALA A 129 8.79 18.66 25.60
N VAL A 130 10.04 18.35 25.25
CA VAL A 130 10.91 17.44 26.00
C VAL A 130 11.77 18.18 27.03
N GLU A 131 12.01 19.47 26.83
CA GLU A 131 12.74 20.34 27.77
C GLU A 131 11.85 21.13 28.75
N ALA A 132 10.54 20.83 28.80
CA ALA A 132 9.58 21.43 29.74
C ALA A 132 9.00 20.40 30.72
#